data_AF-A0A7Z0K903-F1
#
_entry.id   AF-A0A7Z0K903-F1
#
_cell.length_a   1.000
_cell.length_b   1.000
_cell.length_c   1.000
_cell.angle_alpha   90.00
_cell.angle_beta   90.00
_cell.angle_gamma   90.00
#
_symmetry.space_group_name_H-M   'P 1'
#
loop_
_entity.id
_entity.type
_entity.pdbx_description
1 polymer ?
#
loop_
_entity_poly.entity_id
_entity_poly.type
_entity_poly.pdbx_seq_one_letter_code
_entity_poly.pdbx_strand_id
1 'polypeptide(L)'
;MKPATIERLREAVDALGYRPDFAAQTLRTGRSSVVTAILPGSVTGFPTSTLAAAAEVAGEAGYHMEVAVVAGPSTVRAQRAAELLASGRSEGVLFLGDSPDGGVPAGYGSGAFVVFDQFDDKLRGVGQLADATPVADAISGLAEMGHRRFLHVAGPQDFVSARARRETFLATIAEHAADIEGLESAGVIVGDWSAQSGYDAVAQRQEIDFTAIIAANDVVATGAVRALAERGLRVPGDVSIVGWEDREMGRFMSPSLSTVAVDRRAQGRAAMLRLIALLRGEEAEQADVPVTRLIWRESTGRAPKFP
;
A
#
# COMPACT_ATOMS: atom_id res chain seq x y z
N MET A 1 -23.04 38.83 4.11
CA MET A 1 -23.52 39.42 2.83
C MET A 1 -24.96 39.01 2.62
N LYS A 2 -25.82 39.82 1.99
CA LYS A 2 -27.21 39.42 1.70
C LYS A 2 -27.22 38.38 0.55
N PRO A 3 -28.15 37.41 0.52
CA PRO A 3 -28.21 36.36 -0.52
C PRO A 3 -28.21 36.90 -1.95
N ALA A 4 -29.03 37.93 -2.21
CA ALA A 4 -29.10 38.59 -3.51
C ALA A 4 -27.77 39.24 -3.98
N THR A 5 -26.89 39.57 -3.04
CA THR A 5 -25.55 40.11 -3.37
C THR A 5 -24.58 38.98 -3.74
N ILE A 6 -24.74 37.78 -3.16
CA ILE A 6 -23.91 36.61 -3.48
C ILE A 6 -24.26 36.09 -4.89
N GLU A 7 -25.55 36.08 -5.23
CA GLU A 7 -26.06 35.71 -6.56
C GLU A 7 -25.44 36.60 -7.66
N ARG A 8 -25.56 37.92 -7.51
CA ARG A 8 -25.01 38.90 -8.48
C ARG A 8 -23.49 38.83 -8.59
N LEU A 9 -22.80 38.47 -7.51
CA LEU A 9 -21.35 38.31 -7.52
C LEU A 9 -20.93 37.07 -8.32
N ARG A 10 -21.65 35.94 -8.16
CA ARG A 10 -21.40 34.72 -8.94
C ARG A 10 -21.62 34.94 -10.43
N GLU A 11 -22.75 35.54 -10.81
CA GLU A 11 -23.05 35.85 -12.22
C GLU A 11 -21.96 36.73 -12.86
N ALA A 12 -21.46 37.74 -12.13
CA ALA A 12 -20.40 38.61 -12.62
C ALA A 12 -19.06 37.88 -12.75
N VAL A 13 -18.71 36.98 -11.82
CA VAL A 13 -17.49 36.17 -11.88
C VAL A 13 -17.51 35.25 -13.10
N ASP A 14 -18.63 34.56 -13.34
CA ASP A 14 -18.78 33.65 -14.47
C ASP A 14 -18.76 34.40 -15.81
N ALA A 15 -19.46 35.53 -15.91
CA ALA A 15 -19.50 36.34 -17.14
C ALA A 15 -18.13 36.93 -17.54
N LEU A 16 -17.28 37.22 -16.54
CA LEU A 16 -15.94 37.77 -16.76
C LEU A 16 -14.86 36.70 -16.93
N GLY A 17 -15.20 35.41 -16.73
CA GLY A 17 -14.21 34.34 -16.64
C GLY A 17 -13.19 34.58 -15.54
N TYR A 18 -13.57 35.33 -14.49
CA TYR A 18 -12.64 35.74 -13.44
C TYR A 18 -12.15 34.50 -12.69
N ARG A 19 -10.84 34.27 -12.75
CA ARG A 19 -10.17 33.26 -11.94
C ARG A 19 -9.38 33.98 -10.84
N PRO A 20 -9.65 33.67 -9.56
CA PRO A 20 -8.84 34.20 -8.48
C PRO A 20 -7.36 33.88 -8.73
N ASP A 21 -6.52 34.91 -8.70
CA ASP A 21 -5.08 34.74 -8.77
C ASP A 21 -4.58 34.26 -7.39
N PHE A 22 -4.19 32.99 -7.31
CA PHE A 22 -3.67 32.38 -6.10
C PHE A 22 -2.40 33.09 -5.61
N ALA A 23 -1.53 33.58 -6.49
CA ALA A 23 -0.35 34.33 -6.09
C ALA A 23 -0.74 35.64 -5.40
N ALA A 24 -1.78 36.33 -5.91
CA ALA A 24 -2.32 37.53 -5.29
C ALA A 24 -3.05 37.25 -3.95
N GLN A 25 -3.73 36.09 -3.81
CA GLN A 25 -4.33 35.68 -2.54
C GLN A 25 -3.28 35.32 -1.49
N THR A 26 -2.21 34.61 -1.86
CA THR A 26 -1.09 34.29 -0.97
C THR A 26 -0.40 35.57 -0.49
N LEU A 27 -0.18 36.55 -1.38
CA LEU A 27 0.38 37.86 -1.00
C LEU A 27 -0.50 38.63 -0.02
N ARG A 28 -1.83 38.50 -0.15
CA ARG A 28 -2.79 39.20 0.72
C ARG A 28 -3.01 38.51 2.07
N THR A 29 -3.05 37.18 2.08
CA THR A 29 -3.41 36.38 3.27
C THR A 29 -2.20 35.82 4.01
N GLY A 30 -1.03 35.80 3.37
CA GLY A 30 0.18 35.13 3.87
C GLY A 30 0.11 33.60 3.85
N ARG A 31 -0.93 33.01 3.25
CA ARG A 31 -1.22 31.57 3.27
C ARG A 31 -1.38 31.05 1.85
N SER A 32 -0.63 30.00 1.48
CA SER A 32 -0.69 29.43 0.14
C SER A 32 -1.90 28.52 -0.05
N SER A 33 -2.51 28.02 1.02
CA SER A 33 -3.52 26.94 1.01
C SER A 33 -3.03 25.70 0.25
N VAL A 34 -1.71 25.49 0.20
CA VAL A 34 -1.06 24.35 -0.47
C VAL A 34 -0.40 23.48 0.58
N VAL A 35 -0.58 22.17 0.45
CA VAL A 35 0.23 21.15 1.12
C VAL A 35 0.94 20.32 0.05
N THR A 36 2.14 19.82 0.34
CA THR A 36 2.92 19.06 -0.64
C THR A 36 3.20 17.64 -0.15
N ALA A 37 2.80 16.65 -0.95
CA ALA A 37 3.24 15.27 -0.77
C ALA A 37 4.57 15.05 -1.50
N ILE A 38 5.63 14.67 -0.78
CA ILE A 38 6.94 14.36 -1.37
C ILE A 38 7.11 12.84 -1.46
N LEU A 39 7.41 12.36 -2.67
CA LEU A 39 7.73 10.96 -2.95
C LEU A 39 9.18 10.83 -3.43
N PRO A 40 9.85 9.71 -3.16
CA PRO A 40 11.12 9.36 -3.78
C PRO A 40 10.98 9.17 -5.29
N GLY A 41 12.11 9.25 -6.00
CA GLY A 41 12.25 9.42 -7.46
C GLY A 41 11.58 8.39 -8.38
N SER A 42 10.85 7.41 -7.86
CA SER A 42 10.01 6.51 -8.65
C SER A 42 8.58 6.51 -8.11
N VAL A 43 7.63 6.87 -8.97
CA VAL A 43 6.20 6.67 -8.71
C VAL A 43 5.72 5.28 -9.16
N THR A 44 6.53 4.54 -9.91
CA THR A 44 6.17 3.20 -10.36
C THR A 44 6.20 2.25 -9.16
N GLY A 45 5.00 1.92 -8.66
CA GLY A 45 4.82 1.04 -7.51
C GLY A 45 4.21 1.71 -6.27
N PHE A 46 4.10 3.05 -6.23
CA PHE A 46 3.38 3.72 -5.16
C PHE A 46 1.86 3.53 -5.34
N PRO A 47 1.09 3.14 -4.31
CA PRO A 47 -0.36 3.01 -4.41
C PRO A 47 -1.03 4.36 -4.67
N THR A 48 -1.53 4.58 -5.89
CA THR A 48 -2.20 5.83 -6.27
C THR A 48 -3.44 6.12 -5.43
N SER A 49 -4.11 5.08 -4.92
CA SER A 49 -5.22 5.19 -3.98
C SER A 49 -4.84 5.87 -2.66
N THR A 50 -3.58 5.76 -2.22
CA THR A 50 -3.07 6.48 -1.04
C THR A 50 -2.97 7.97 -1.33
N LEU A 51 -2.43 8.36 -2.49
CA LEU A 51 -2.37 9.78 -2.90
C LEU A 51 -3.78 10.35 -3.09
N ALA A 52 -4.67 9.62 -3.74
CA ALA A 52 -6.04 10.08 -3.98
C ALA A 52 -6.77 10.35 -2.66
N ALA A 53 -6.68 9.43 -1.70
CA ALA A 53 -7.34 9.59 -0.41
C ALA A 53 -6.73 10.71 0.45
N ALA A 54 -5.41 10.93 0.36
CA ALA A 54 -4.75 12.08 0.97
C ALA A 54 -5.22 13.41 0.33
N ALA A 55 -5.33 13.46 -1.00
CA ALA A 55 -5.80 14.63 -1.73
C ALA A 55 -7.25 15.00 -1.38
N GLU A 56 -8.12 14.00 -1.24
CA GLU A 56 -9.51 14.19 -0.81
C GLU A 56 -9.57 14.87 0.57
N VAL A 57 -8.83 14.36 1.56
CA VAL A 57 -8.78 14.95 2.91
C VAL A 57 -8.21 16.38 2.88
N ALA A 58 -7.16 16.62 2.09
CA ALA A 58 -6.62 17.97 1.93
C ALA A 58 -7.68 18.93 1.38
N GLY A 59 -8.40 18.52 0.33
CA GLY A 59 -9.47 19.30 -0.28
C GLY A 59 -10.64 19.59 0.68
N GLU A 60 -11.08 18.59 1.44
CA GLU A 60 -12.10 18.74 2.49
C GLU A 60 -11.66 19.76 3.57
N ALA A 61 -10.35 19.83 3.86
CA ALA A 61 -9.77 20.77 4.80
C ALA A 61 -9.47 22.16 4.21
N GLY A 62 -9.74 22.38 2.91
CA GLY A 62 -9.52 23.65 2.22
C GLY A 62 -8.11 23.83 1.64
N TYR A 63 -7.34 22.75 1.51
CA TYR A 63 -5.99 22.76 0.94
C TYR A 63 -5.96 22.12 -0.46
N HIS A 64 -5.07 22.63 -1.31
CA HIS A 64 -4.66 21.98 -2.53
C HIS A 64 -3.43 21.10 -2.26
N MET A 65 -3.48 19.83 -2.65
CA MET A 65 -2.32 18.94 -2.53
C MET A 65 -1.50 18.94 -3.82
N GLU A 66 -0.24 19.35 -3.73
CA GLU A 66 0.75 19.17 -4.78
C GLU A 66 1.56 17.89 -4.54
N VAL A 67 2.04 17.27 -5.62
CA VAL A 67 2.91 16.08 -5.56
C VAL A 67 4.27 16.44 -6.11
N ALA A 68 5.32 16.26 -5.30
CA ALA A 68 6.71 16.46 -5.70
C ALA A 68 7.46 15.13 -5.68
N VAL A 69 7.96 14.71 -6.85
CA VAL A 69 8.79 13.52 -6.99
C VAL A 69 10.24 13.96 -6.97
N VAL A 70 10.99 13.52 -5.95
CA VAL A 70 12.36 13.96 -5.70
C VAL A 70 13.27 12.74 -5.58
N ALA A 71 14.09 12.53 -6.61
CA ALA A 71 15.10 11.48 -6.64
C ALA A 71 16.28 11.78 -5.71
N GLY A 72 16.99 10.74 -5.28
CA GLY A 72 18.14 10.83 -4.37
C GLY A 72 17.85 10.26 -2.97
N PRO A 73 18.74 10.51 -1.99
CA PRO A 73 18.53 10.09 -0.60
C PRO A 73 17.46 10.93 0.12
N SER A 74 16.97 10.45 1.27
CA SER A 74 16.03 11.19 2.15
C SER A 74 16.49 12.61 2.46
N THR A 75 17.79 12.85 2.61
CA THR A 75 18.35 14.18 2.92
C THR A 75 18.05 15.22 1.84
N VAL A 76 18.12 14.84 0.57
CA VAL A 76 17.77 15.73 -0.57
C VAL A 76 16.28 16.04 -0.57
N ARG A 77 15.44 15.05 -0.27
CA ARG A 77 13.99 15.26 -0.15
C ARG A 77 13.63 16.14 1.03
N ALA A 78 14.28 15.95 2.18
CA ALA A 78 14.07 16.76 3.36
C ALA A 78 14.49 18.21 3.10
N GLN A 79 15.64 18.42 2.46
CA GLN A 79 16.06 19.75 1.99
C GLN A 79 15.00 20.39 1.08
N ARG A 80 14.42 19.62 0.15
CA ARG A 80 13.33 20.11 -0.69
C ARG A 80 12.07 20.47 0.11
N ALA A 81 11.72 19.68 1.12
CA ALA A 81 10.63 20.02 2.04
C ALA A 81 10.91 21.35 2.75
N ALA A 82 12.15 21.56 3.21
CA ALA A 82 12.59 22.77 3.90
C ALA A 82 12.40 24.01 3.03
N GLU A 83 12.84 23.93 1.77
CA GLU A 83 12.70 25.00 0.79
C GLU A 83 11.23 25.37 0.55
N LEU A 84 10.35 24.36 0.43
CA LEU A 84 8.91 24.58 0.19
C LEU A 84 8.23 25.27 1.37
N LEU A 85 8.56 24.86 2.60
CA LEU A 85 8.04 25.48 3.82
C LEU A 85 8.61 26.89 4.03
N ALA A 86 9.93 27.06 3.91
CA ALA A 86 10.60 28.36 4.13
C ALA A 86 10.20 29.43 3.10
N SER A 87 9.91 29.03 1.86
CA SER A 87 9.43 29.94 0.82
C SER A 87 7.94 30.28 0.93
N GLY A 88 7.21 29.64 1.84
CA GLY A 88 5.75 29.78 1.95
C GLY A 88 4.99 29.20 0.75
N ARG A 89 5.66 28.43 -0.12
CA ARG A 89 5.01 27.74 -1.24
C ARG A 89 4.08 26.63 -0.74
N SER A 90 4.44 26.00 0.37
CA SER A 90 3.66 24.96 1.04
C SER A 90 3.50 25.33 2.51
N GLU A 91 2.29 25.20 3.05
CA GLU A 91 2.04 25.37 4.49
C GLU A 91 2.41 24.09 5.26
N GLY A 92 2.34 22.93 4.60
CA GLY A 92 2.64 21.65 5.21
C GLY A 92 3.17 20.62 4.21
N VAL A 93 4.10 19.78 4.64
CA VAL A 93 4.68 18.72 3.82
C VAL A 93 4.32 17.35 4.41
N LEU A 94 3.73 16.50 3.56
CA LEU A 94 3.57 15.08 3.81
C LEU A 94 4.71 14.33 3.13
N PHE A 95 5.61 13.75 3.93
CA PHE A 95 6.73 12.98 3.45
C PHE A 95 6.34 11.49 3.36
N LEU A 96 6.33 10.92 2.15
CA LEU A 96 6.00 9.51 1.91
C LEU A 96 7.30 8.73 1.69
N GLY A 97 7.79 8.06 2.74
CA GLY A 97 9.09 7.38 2.76
C GLY A 97 9.83 7.60 4.08
N ASP A 98 11.11 7.24 4.11
CA ASP A 98 11.96 7.42 5.29
C ASP A 98 12.47 8.87 5.41
N SER A 99 12.52 9.38 6.64
CA SER A 99 13.03 10.73 6.93
C SER A 99 14.47 10.63 7.39
N PRO A 100 15.36 11.60 7.07
CA PRO A 100 16.66 11.65 7.71
C PRO A 100 16.46 11.72 9.22
N ASP A 101 17.07 10.78 9.95
CA ASP A 101 17.08 10.72 11.41
C ASP A 101 15.74 10.44 12.11
N GLY A 102 14.74 9.89 11.39
CA GLY A 102 13.48 9.43 12.00
C GLY A 102 12.54 10.54 12.48
N GLY A 103 12.74 11.78 12.02
CA GLY A 103 11.91 12.94 12.40
C GLY A 103 12.05 14.13 11.44
N VAL A 104 11.42 15.24 11.80
CA VAL A 104 11.67 16.55 11.17
C VAL A 104 13.13 16.90 11.47
N PRO A 105 14.03 17.09 10.49
CA PRO A 105 15.40 17.51 10.82
C PRO A 105 15.34 18.88 11.53
N ALA A 106 16.27 19.19 12.41
CA ALA A 106 16.22 20.45 13.17
C ALA A 106 16.34 21.68 12.23
N GLY A 107 15.54 22.74 12.48
CA GLY A 107 15.70 24.04 11.81
C GLY A 107 14.69 24.39 10.71
N TYR A 108 13.56 23.69 10.60
CA TYR A 108 12.48 24.01 9.67
C TYR A 108 11.62 25.11 10.33
N GLY A 109 11.18 26.10 9.54
CA GLY A 109 10.35 27.21 10.02
C GLY A 109 8.98 26.75 10.54
N SER A 110 8.04 27.68 10.75
CA SER A 110 6.71 27.43 11.35
C SER A 110 5.73 26.54 10.55
N GLY A 111 6.21 25.79 9.55
CA GLY A 111 5.39 24.89 8.71
C GLY A 111 5.23 23.49 9.32
N ALA A 112 4.15 22.79 8.96
CA ALA A 112 3.91 21.44 9.45
C ALA A 112 4.63 20.38 8.61
N PHE A 113 5.15 19.34 9.25
CA PHE A 113 5.82 18.22 8.57
C PHE A 113 5.39 16.90 9.18
N VAL A 114 4.92 15.98 8.33
CA VAL A 114 4.52 14.62 8.73
C VAL A 114 5.30 13.61 7.91
N VAL A 115 5.93 12.65 8.58
CA VAL A 115 6.50 11.46 7.95
C VAL A 115 5.45 10.35 7.98
N PHE A 116 5.16 9.78 6.82
CA PHE A 116 4.41 8.54 6.72
C PHE A 116 5.38 7.36 6.69
N ASP A 117 5.75 6.92 7.88
CA ASP A 117 6.77 5.92 8.23
C ASP A 117 6.43 4.48 7.85
N GLN A 118 5.44 4.27 6.98
CA GLN A 118 5.05 2.95 6.50
C GLN A 118 5.88 2.50 5.29
N PHE A 119 6.74 3.38 4.78
CA PHE A 119 7.64 3.08 3.68
C PHE A 119 9.06 3.52 4.03
N ASP A 120 10.05 2.73 3.60
CA ASP A 120 11.45 3.16 3.67
C ASP A 120 11.83 4.10 2.51
N ASP A 121 13.10 4.49 2.48
CA ASP A 121 13.68 5.41 1.50
C ASP A 121 13.61 4.95 0.03
N LYS A 122 13.23 3.68 -0.19
CA LYS A 122 13.05 3.05 -1.50
C LYS A 122 11.59 2.67 -1.77
N LEU A 123 10.63 3.19 -1.00
CA LEU A 123 9.20 2.82 -1.05
C LEU A 123 8.91 1.35 -0.74
N ARG A 124 9.74 0.72 0.10
CA ARG A 124 9.48 -0.65 0.55
C ARG A 124 8.65 -0.58 1.82
N GLY A 125 7.57 -1.36 1.88
CA GLY A 125 6.67 -1.37 3.03
C GLY A 125 7.38 -1.80 4.32
N VAL A 126 7.18 -1.03 5.39
CA VAL A 126 7.69 -1.24 6.77
C VAL A 126 6.56 -1.03 7.77
N GLY A 127 6.82 -1.23 9.07
CA GLY A 127 5.80 -1.04 10.11
C GLY A 127 4.56 -1.92 9.88
N GLN A 128 3.36 -1.32 9.91
CA GLN A 128 2.11 -2.04 9.67
C GLN A 128 1.98 -2.57 8.23
N LEU A 129 2.72 -2.03 7.26
CA LEU A 129 2.78 -2.59 5.90
C LEU A 129 3.67 -3.83 5.77
N ALA A 130 4.56 -4.04 6.73
CA ALA A 130 5.35 -5.26 6.85
C ALA A 130 4.69 -6.31 7.76
N ASP A 131 3.54 -5.99 8.36
CA ASP A 131 2.78 -6.97 9.12
C ASP A 131 2.41 -8.17 8.23
N ALA A 132 2.91 -9.32 8.65
CA ALA A 132 2.77 -10.59 7.98
C ALA A 132 1.80 -11.53 8.71
N THR A 133 1.17 -11.10 9.80
CA THR A 133 0.17 -11.88 10.55
C THR A 133 -0.89 -12.52 9.66
N PRO A 134 -1.43 -11.84 8.61
CA PRO A 134 -2.38 -12.48 7.68
C PRO A 134 -1.85 -13.70 6.92
N VAL A 135 -0.53 -13.91 6.83
CA VAL A 135 0.05 -15.16 6.30
C VAL A 135 -0.32 -16.33 7.19
N ALA A 136 -0.23 -16.17 8.51
CA ALA A 136 -0.60 -17.20 9.47
C ALA A 136 -2.10 -17.51 9.36
N ASP A 137 -2.95 -16.48 9.29
CA ASP A 137 -4.40 -16.64 9.13
C ASP A 137 -4.76 -17.40 7.84
N ALA A 138 -4.08 -17.08 6.74
CA ALA A 138 -4.28 -17.77 5.46
C ALA A 138 -3.87 -19.25 5.53
N ILE A 139 -2.74 -19.56 6.17
CA ILE A 139 -2.29 -20.95 6.36
C ILE A 139 -3.27 -21.71 7.24
N SER A 140 -3.67 -21.15 8.39
CA SER A 140 -4.65 -21.76 9.30
C SER A 140 -5.97 -22.06 8.59
N GLY A 141 -6.54 -21.06 7.89
CA GLY A 141 -7.81 -21.25 7.16
C GLY A 141 -7.72 -22.28 6.04
N LEU A 142 -6.60 -22.32 5.31
CA LEU A 142 -6.38 -23.36 4.29
C LEU A 142 -6.15 -24.75 4.92
N ALA A 143 -5.48 -24.83 6.07
CA ALA A 143 -5.29 -26.08 6.79
C ALA A 143 -6.63 -26.65 7.30
N GLU A 144 -7.54 -25.80 7.79
CA GLU A 144 -8.92 -26.16 8.11
C GLU A 144 -9.70 -26.66 6.89
N MET A 145 -9.40 -26.13 5.70
CA MET A 145 -9.93 -26.60 4.42
C MET A 145 -9.30 -27.91 3.91
N GLY A 146 -8.37 -28.49 4.67
CA GLY A 146 -7.73 -29.77 4.38
C GLY A 146 -6.39 -29.67 3.67
N HIS A 147 -5.88 -28.45 3.41
CA HIS A 147 -4.56 -28.28 2.81
C HIS A 147 -3.48 -28.68 3.82
N ARG A 148 -2.44 -29.34 3.31
CA ARG A 148 -1.34 -29.85 4.14
C ARG A 148 0.01 -29.39 3.62
N ARG A 149 0.17 -29.33 2.31
CA ARG A 149 1.43 -28.98 1.68
C ARG A 149 1.34 -27.65 0.96
N PHE A 150 2.18 -26.70 1.39
CA PHE A 150 2.11 -25.30 0.99
C PHE A 150 3.37 -24.84 0.29
N LEU A 151 3.22 -24.08 -0.79
CA LEU A 151 4.31 -23.37 -1.43
C LEU A 151 4.22 -21.87 -1.10
N HIS A 152 5.34 -21.25 -0.75
CA HIS A 152 5.44 -19.79 -0.73
C HIS A 152 6.21 -19.28 -1.94
N VAL A 153 5.59 -18.38 -2.73
CA VAL A 153 6.30 -17.62 -3.75
C VAL A 153 6.55 -16.22 -3.20
N ALA A 154 7.74 -16.00 -2.67
CA ALA A 154 8.17 -14.78 -1.98
C ALA A 154 8.54 -13.65 -2.95
N GLY A 155 8.59 -12.42 -2.45
CA GLY A 155 9.18 -11.29 -3.17
C GLY A 155 10.70 -11.16 -2.94
N PRO A 156 11.35 -10.14 -3.52
CA PRO A 156 12.73 -9.78 -3.24
C PRO A 156 13.02 -9.60 -1.75
N GLN A 157 14.10 -10.23 -1.29
CA GLN A 157 14.43 -10.27 0.13
C GLN A 157 15.09 -8.99 0.65
N ASP A 158 15.28 -7.97 -0.19
CA ASP A 158 15.65 -6.63 0.29
C ASP A 158 14.44 -5.86 0.84
N PHE A 159 13.21 -6.28 0.54
CA PHE A 159 11.98 -5.73 1.12
C PHE A 159 11.68 -6.34 2.49
N VAL A 160 11.49 -5.50 3.50
CA VAL A 160 11.15 -5.93 4.88
C VAL A 160 9.85 -6.76 4.87
N SER A 161 8.82 -6.28 4.17
CA SER A 161 7.54 -7.00 4.06
C SER A 161 7.67 -8.38 3.40
N ALA A 162 8.53 -8.55 2.38
CA ALA A 162 8.74 -9.84 1.74
C ALA A 162 9.48 -10.83 2.66
N ARG A 163 10.47 -10.34 3.42
CA ARG A 163 11.16 -11.15 4.43
C ARG A 163 10.20 -11.57 5.54
N ALA A 164 9.43 -10.61 6.07
CA ALA A 164 8.45 -10.88 7.12
C ALA A 164 7.44 -11.95 6.69
N ARG A 165 6.87 -11.85 5.49
CA ARG A 165 5.93 -12.87 4.96
C ARG A 165 6.58 -14.25 4.82
N ARG A 166 7.83 -14.31 4.36
CA ARG A 166 8.59 -15.57 4.27
C ARG A 166 8.85 -16.18 5.65
N GLU A 167 9.27 -15.35 6.60
CA GLU A 167 9.58 -15.78 7.97
C GLU A 167 8.31 -16.27 8.68
N THR A 168 7.21 -15.53 8.60
CA THR A 168 5.90 -15.95 9.12
C THR A 168 5.42 -17.23 8.46
N PHE A 169 5.55 -17.37 7.13
CA PHE A 169 5.20 -18.62 6.45
C PHE A 169 5.95 -19.82 7.03
N LEU A 170 7.27 -19.72 7.18
CA LEU A 170 8.09 -20.81 7.71
C LEU A 170 7.77 -21.11 9.19
N ALA A 171 7.60 -20.06 10.00
CA ALA A 171 7.27 -20.18 11.42
C ALA A 171 5.90 -20.84 11.61
N THR A 172 4.86 -20.37 10.92
CA THR A 172 3.51 -20.93 11.04
C THR A 172 3.44 -22.38 10.59
N ILE A 173 4.13 -22.76 9.51
CA ILE A 173 4.19 -24.17 9.10
C ILE A 173 4.86 -25.01 10.20
N ALA A 174 5.97 -24.55 10.78
CA ALA A 174 6.68 -25.28 11.82
C ALA A 174 5.86 -25.39 13.12
N GLU A 175 5.15 -24.34 13.51
CA GLU A 175 4.28 -24.30 14.69
C GLU A 175 3.10 -25.27 14.52
N HIS A 176 2.39 -25.20 13.38
CA HIS A 176 1.20 -26.00 13.14
C HIS A 176 1.49 -27.46 12.80
N ALA A 177 2.71 -27.79 12.37
CA ALA A 177 3.10 -29.17 12.06
C ALA A 177 3.06 -30.08 13.31
N ALA A 178 3.08 -29.52 14.52
CA ALA A 178 2.91 -30.27 15.76
C ALA A 178 1.45 -30.74 15.97
N ASP A 179 0.48 -29.95 15.51
CA ASP A 179 -0.95 -30.17 15.77
C ASP A 179 -1.71 -30.71 14.54
N ILE A 180 -1.17 -30.50 13.34
CA ILE A 180 -1.81 -30.84 12.07
C ILE A 180 -0.92 -31.82 11.31
N GLU A 181 -1.31 -33.10 11.35
CA GLU A 181 -0.57 -34.18 10.67
C GLU A 181 -0.40 -33.89 9.17
N GLY A 182 0.85 -34.04 8.70
CA GLY A 182 1.24 -33.85 7.31
C GLY A 182 1.36 -32.38 6.86
N LEU A 183 1.20 -31.41 7.77
CA LEU A 183 1.35 -30.01 7.43
C LEU A 183 2.83 -29.65 7.21
N GLU A 184 3.19 -29.31 5.99
CA GLU A 184 4.58 -29.11 5.58
C GLU A 184 4.76 -28.07 4.47
N SER A 185 6.00 -27.60 4.34
CA SER A 185 6.43 -26.67 3.31
C SER A 185 6.93 -27.41 2.07
N ALA A 186 6.37 -27.11 0.90
CA ALA A 186 6.92 -27.46 -0.42
C ALA A 186 8.04 -26.49 -0.86
N GLY A 187 8.55 -25.69 0.07
CA GLY A 187 9.64 -24.75 -0.12
C GLY A 187 9.20 -23.30 -0.28
N VAL A 188 10.21 -22.44 -0.42
CA VAL A 188 10.05 -21.01 -0.70
C VAL A 188 10.81 -20.67 -1.96
N ILE A 189 10.15 -20.06 -2.93
CA ILE A 189 10.78 -19.54 -4.15
C ILE A 189 10.85 -18.02 -4.06
N VAL A 190 12.05 -17.46 -4.16
CA VAL A 190 12.25 -16.01 -4.11
C VAL A 190 12.08 -15.43 -5.52
N GLY A 191 11.10 -14.55 -5.69
CA GLY A 191 10.81 -13.85 -6.93
C GLY A 191 11.15 -12.36 -6.88
N ASP A 192 10.69 -11.62 -7.89
CA ASP A 192 11.01 -10.21 -8.13
C ASP A 192 9.76 -9.29 -8.18
N TRP A 193 8.66 -9.72 -7.56
CA TRP A 193 7.32 -9.14 -7.64
C TRP A 193 6.62 -9.27 -8.99
N SER A 194 7.28 -9.83 -10.02
CA SER A 194 6.68 -9.98 -11.34
C SER A 194 5.74 -11.19 -11.41
N ALA A 195 4.79 -11.14 -12.34
CA ALA A 195 3.99 -12.31 -12.69
C ALA A 195 4.89 -13.44 -13.24
N GLN A 196 5.99 -13.12 -13.92
CA GLN A 196 6.93 -14.12 -14.42
C GLN A 196 7.51 -14.96 -13.28
N SER A 197 7.87 -14.34 -12.15
CA SER A 197 8.38 -15.09 -10.98
C SER A 197 7.35 -16.07 -10.41
N GLY A 198 6.07 -15.70 -10.40
CA GLY A 198 4.97 -16.59 -10.02
C GLY A 198 4.75 -17.72 -11.01
N TYR A 199 4.84 -17.41 -12.31
CA TYR A 199 4.74 -18.40 -13.38
C TYR A 199 5.87 -19.43 -13.27
N ASP A 200 7.12 -18.96 -13.17
CA ASP A 200 8.31 -19.81 -13.13
C ASP A 200 8.33 -20.73 -11.89
N ALA A 201 7.86 -20.24 -10.74
CA ALA A 201 7.77 -21.00 -9.49
C ALA A 201 6.89 -22.26 -9.60
N VAL A 202 5.99 -22.30 -10.59
CA VAL A 202 5.12 -23.44 -10.90
C VAL A 202 5.59 -24.17 -12.17
N ALA A 203 5.94 -23.44 -13.23
CA ALA A 203 6.30 -24.00 -14.53
C ALA A 203 7.60 -24.82 -14.47
N GLN A 204 8.56 -24.42 -13.64
CA GLN A 204 9.86 -25.10 -13.53
C GLN A 204 9.83 -26.32 -12.61
N ARG A 205 8.70 -26.62 -11.96
CA ARG A 205 8.61 -27.79 -11.08
C ARG A 205 8.33 -29.05 -11.86
N GLN A 206 9.12 -30.10 -11.58
CA GLN A 206 8.88 -31.42 -12.16
C GLN A 206 7.48 -31.93 -11.81
N GLU A 207 7.12 -31.88 -10.53
CA GLU A 207 5.81 -32.29 -10.02
C GLU A 207 5.16 -31.18 -9.20
N ILE A 208 3.82 -31.11 -9.21
CA ILE A 208 3.07 -30.25 -8.29
C ILE A 208 2.68 -31.11 -7.10
N ASP A 209 3.39 -30.86 -6.01
CA ASP A 209 3.38 -31.69 -4.82
C ASP A 209 2.79 -30.94 -3.61
N PHE A 210 2.21 -29.76 -3.87
CA PHE A 210 1.49 -28.89 -2.94
C PHE A 210 0.05 -28.66 -3.42
N THR A 211 -0.84 -28.30 -2.50
CA THR A 211 -2.24 -27.98 -2.80
C THR A 211 -2.62 -26.54 -2.49
N ALA A 212 -1.68 -25.75 -1.95
CA ALA A 212 -1.89 -24.36 -1.63
C ALA A 212 -0.64 -23.52 -1.93
N ILE A 213 -0.84 -22.32 -2.47
CA ILE A 213 0.21 -21.31 -2.67
C ILE A 213 -0.12 -20.05 -1.87
N ILE A 214 0.84 -19.59 -1.08
CA ILE A 214 0.86 -18.23 -0.52
C ILE A 214 1.77 -17.38 -1.41
N ALA A 215 1.19 -16.52 -2.24
CA ALA A 215 1.95 -15.66 -3.14
C ALA A 215 2.26 -14.31 -2.46
N ALA A 216 3.42 -13.74 -2.77
CA ALA A 216 3.86 -12.50 -2.16
C ALA A 216 2.96 -11.30 -2.48
N ASN A 217 2.32 -11.29 -3.66
CA ASN A 217 1.27 -10.33 -4.02
C ASN A 217 0.37 -10.88 -5.14
N ASP A 218 -0.66 -10.12 -5.50
CA ASP A 218 -1.64 -10.48 -6.53
C ASP A 218 -1.01 -10.62 -7.94
N VAL A 219 0.06 -9.87 -8.23
CA VAL A 219 0.77 -9.95 -9.52
C VAL A 219 1.51 -11.28 -9.64
N VAL A 220 2.23 -11.69 -8.59
CA VAL A 220 2.88 -13.01 -8.50
C VAL A 220 1.83 -14.12 -8.54
N ALA A 221 0.73 -13.97 -7.80
CA ALA A 221 -0.38 -14.93 -7.80
C ALA A 221 -0.95 -15.15 -9.22
N THR A 222 -1.11 -14.07 -9.99
CA THR A 222 -1.60 -14.14 -11.38
C THR A 222 -0.70 -14.99 -12.27
N GLY A 223 0.63 -14.87 -12.10
CA GLY A 223 1.59 -15.72 -12.79
C GLY A 223 1.46 -17.20 -12.45
N ALA A 224 1.32 -17.51 -11.16
CA ALA A 224 1.14 -18.87 -10.68
C ALA A 224 -0.17 -19.49 -11.22
N VAL A 225 -1.28 -18.73 -11.22
CA VAL A 225 -2.56 -19.14 -11.83
C VAL A 225 -2.36 -19.50 -13.30
N ARG A 226 -1.64 -18.67 -14.06
CA ARG A 226 -1.37 -18.93 -15.49
C ARG A 226 -0.58 -20.22 -15.69
N ALA A 227 0.49 -20.43 -14.93
CA ALA A 227 1.32 -21.62 -15.04
C ALA A 227 0.56 -22.90 -14.66
N LEU A 228 -0.28 -22.86 -13.61
CA LEU A 228 -1.14 -23.99 -13.25
C LEU A 228 -2.12 -24.34 -14.38
N ALA A 229 -2.76 -23.34 -14.98
CA ALA A 229 -3.68 -23.54 -16.09
C ALA A 229 -2.99 -24.19 -17.31
N GLU A 230 -1.76 -23.77 -17.65
CA GLU A 230 -0.98 -24.40 -18.74
C GLU A 230 -0.56 -25.84 -18.43
N ARG A 231 -0.45 -26.19 -17.15
CA ARG A 231 -0.24 -27.57 -16.68
C ARG A 231 -1.54 -28.38 -16.59
N GLY A 232 -2.68 -27.81 -16.97
CA GLY A 232 -3.98 -28.47 -16.90
C GLY A 232 -4.56 -28.57 -15.47
N LEU A 233 -4.00 -27.83 -14.51
CA LEU A 233 -4.46 -27.78 -13.13
C LEU A 233 -5.44 -26.63 -12.92
N ARG A 234 -6.46 -26.87 -12.09
CA ARG A 234 -7.52 -25.92 -11.79
C ARG A 234 -7.22 -25.21 -10.47
N VAL A 235 -7.47 -23.91 -10.46
CA VAL A 235 -7.58 -23.11 -9.24
C VAL A 235 -9.07 -22.87 -9.01
N PRO A 236 -9.64 -23.21 -7.83
CA PRO A 236 -8.99 -23.77 -6.64
C PRO A 236 -8.95 -25.31 -6.61
N GLY A 237 -9.55 -25.98 -7.60
CA GLY A 237 -9.89 -27.41 -7.52
C GLY A 237 -8.72 -28.35 -7.27
N ASP A 238 -7.54 -28.02 -7.77
CA ASP A 238 -6.31 -28.81 -7.59
C ASP A 238 -5.29 -28.04 -6.73
N VAL A 239 -5.23 -26.70 -6.86
CA VAL A 239 -4.37 -25.83 -6.03
C VAL A 239 -5.12 -24.55 -5.65
N SER A 240 -5.20 -24.25 -4.35
CA SER A 240 -5.66 -22.98 -3.81
C SER A 240 -4.55 -21.92 -3.86
N ILE A 241 -4.88 -20.66 -4.14
CA ILE A 241 -3.92 -19.54 -4.17
C ILE A 241 -4.44 -18.36 -3.37
N VAL A 242 -3.58 -17.81 -2.51
CA VAL A 242 -3.81 -16.53 -1.81
C VAL A 242 -2.75 -15.51 -2.25
N GLY A 243 -3.20 -14.33 -2.66
CA GLY A 243 -2.35 -13.18 -3.00
C GLY A 243 -2.21 -12.15 -1.89
N TRP A 244 -1.80 -10.95 -2.27
CA TRP A 244 -1.67 -9.77 -1.39
C TRP A 244 -1.90 -8.50 -2.22
N GLU A 245 -2.54 -7.50 -1.61
CA GLU A 245 -2.86 -6.14 -2.08
C GLU A 245 -4.31 -5.87 -2.48
N ASP A 246 -5.13 -6.88 -2.78
CA ASP A 246 -6.49 -6.71 -3.31
C ASP A 246 -6.59 -5.77 -4.52
N ARG A 247 -5.76 -6.03 -5.52
CA ARG A 247 -5.79 -5.27 -6.78
C ARG A 247 -7.12 -5.47 -7.49
N GLU A 248 -7.59 -4.42 -8.15
CA GLU A 248 -8.84 -4.44 -8.92
C GLU A 248 -8.90 -5.61 -9.90
N MET A 249 -7.81 -5.85 -10.65
CA MET A 249 -7.70 -6.98 -11.58
C MET A 249 -7.99 -8.33 -10.91
N GLY A 250 -7.51 -8.55 -9.67
CA GLY A 250 -7.70 -9.79 -8.93
C GLY A 250 -9.17 -10.13 -8.70
N ARG A 251 -10.05 -9.12 -8.60
CA ARG A 251 -11.50 -9.30 -8.40
C ARG A 251 -12.21 -9.84 -9.65
N PHE A 252 -11.62 -9.64 -10.81
CA PHE A 252 -12.20 -10.00 -12.12
C PHE A 252 -11.43 -11.11 -12.84
N MET A 253 -10.41 -11.68 -12.19
CA MET A 253 -9.76 -12.89 -12.66
C MET A 253 -10.75 -14.06 -12.68
N SER A 254 -10.43 -15.11 -13.43
CA SER A 254 -11.14 -16.39 -13.38
C SER A 254 -10.14 -17.47 -12.95
N PRO A 255 -10.19 -17.94 -11.69
CA PRO A 255 -11.07 -17.50 -10.60
C PRO A 255 -10.71 -16.12 -10.02
N SER A 256 -11.67 -15.44 -9.37
CA SER A 256 -11.40 -14.23 -8.59
C SER A 256 -10.47 -14.55 -7.41
N LEU A 257 -9.49 -13.69 -7.17
CA LEU A 257 -8.33 -13.97 -6.32
C LEU A 257 -8.61 -13.68 -4.84
N SER A 258 -8.51 -14.72 -4.00
CA SER A 258 -8.36 -14.61 -2.54
C SER A 258 -7.05 -13.90 -2.22
N THR A 259 -7.07 -12.95 -1.30
CA THR A 259 -5.94 -12.03 -1.12
C THR A 259 -6.01 -11.33 0.24
N VAL A 260 -4.88 -10.82 0.69
CA VAL A 260 -4.82 -9.90 1.82
C VAL A 260 -4.96 -8.46 1.31
N ALA A 261 -6.12 -7.85 1.53
CA ALA A 261 -6.35 -6.46 1.22
C ALA A 261 -5.53 -5.56 2.13
N VAL A 262 -4.96 -4.49 1.56
CA VAL A 262 -4.26 -3.44 2.30
C VAL A 262 -5.08 -2.17 2.16
N ASP A 263 -5.51 -1.55 3.26
CA ASP A 263 -6.31 -0.32 3.19
C ASP A 263 -5.44 0.91 2.91
N ARG A 264 -5.01 1.00 1.66
CA ARG A 264 -4.22 2.11 1.12
C ARG A 264 -4.93 3.46 1.22
N ARG A 265 -6.27 3.46 1.20
CA ARG A 265 -7.06 4.69 1.32
C ARG A 265 -7.04 5.18 2.76
N ALA A 266 -7.31 4.31 3.74
CA ALA A 266 -7.23 4.66 5.15
C ALA A 266 -5.85 5.21 5.51
N GLN A 267 -4.78 4.63 4.97
CA GLN A 267 -3.41 5.14 5.12
C GLN A 267 -3.25 6.58 4.62
N GLY A 268 -3.69 6.85 3.38
CA GLY A 268 -3.61 8.20 2.81
C GLY A 268 -4.42 9.22 3.61
N ARG A 269 -5.63 8.83 4.05
CA ARG A 269 -6.47 9.68 4.90
C ARG A 269 -5.81 9.97 6.24
N ALA A 270 -5.34 8.94 6.94
CA ALA A 270 -4.71 9.09 8.24
C ALA A 270 -3.46 9.97 8.17
N ALA A 271 -2.62 9.77 7.14
CA ALA A 271 -1.42 10.57 6.92
C ALA A 271 -1.75 12.06 6.72
N MET A 272 -2.74 12.37 5.89
CA MET A 272 -3.15 13.75 5.65
C MET A 272 -3.87 14.37 6.86
N LEU A 273 -4.75 13.62 7.54
CA LEU A 273 -5.42 14.08 8.76
C LEU A 273 -4.42 14.51 9.83
N ARG A 274 -3.33 13.75 10.01
CA ARG A 274 -2.23 14.14 10.90
C ARG A 274 -1.58 15.46 10.49
N LEU A 275 -1.35 15.67 9.19
CA LEU A 275 -0.77 16.92 8.69
C LEU A 275 -1.72 18.11 8.92
N ILE A 276 -3.01 17.92 8.66
CA ILE A 276 -4.03 18.96 8.87
C ILE A 276 -4.17 19.29 10.35
N ALA A 277 -4.18 18.30 11.25
CA ALA A 277 -4.24 18.53 12.69
C ALA A 277 -3.03 19.38 13.15
N LEU A 278 -1.82 19.05 12.70
CA LEU A 278 -0.62 19.85 12.99
C LEU A 278 -0.73 21.28 12.46
N LEU A 279 -1.26 21.48 11.25
CA LEU A 279 -1.48 22.82 10.68
C LEU A 279 -2.50 23.66 11.48
N ARG A 280 -3.43 23.00 12.17
CA ARG A 280 -4.45 23.63 13.02
C ARG A 280 -4.02 23.78 14.48
N GLY A 281 -2.86 23.23 14.87
CA GLY A 281 -2.46 23.16 16.28
C GLY A 281 -3.33 22.21 17.11
N GLU A 282 -3.94 21.22 16.45
CA GLU A 282 -4.79 20.19 17.06
C GLU A 282 -3.96 18.92 17.31
N GLU A 283 -4.35 18.12 18.30
CA GLU A 283 -3.78 16.78 18.47
C GLU A 283 -4.27 15.87 17.36
N ALA A 284 -3.36 15.15 16.71
CA ALA A 284 -3.71 14.17 15.71
C ALA A 284 -4.13 12.86 16.38
N GLU A 285 -5.35 12.39 16.11
CA GLU A 285 -5.77 11.06 16.51
C GLU A 285 -4.86 10.00 15.85
N GLN A 286 -4.29 9.11 16.67
CA GLN A 286 -3.65 7.90 16.18
C GLN A 286 -4.74 6.86 15.92
N ALA A 287 -5.05 6.65 14.64
CA ALA A 287 -5.94 5.58 14.24
C ALA A 287 -5.15 4.26 14.21
N ASP A 288 -5.30 3.43 15.24
CA ASP A 288 -4.73 2.07 15.30
C ASP A 288 -5.65 1.08 14.58
N VAL A 289 -5.85 1.30 13.28
CA VAL A 289 -6.74 0.48 12.45
C VAL A 289 -5.91 -0.62 11.79
N PRO A 290 -6.33 -1.90 11.86
CA PRO A 290 -5.69 -2.98 11.12
C PRO A 290 -5.60 -2.63 9.65
N VAL A 291 -4.37 -2.52 9.15
CA VAL A 291 -4.08 -2.10 7.77
C VAL A 291 -4.38 -3.20 6.77
N THR A 292 -4.44 -4.44 7.24
CA THR A 292 -4.57 -5.63 6.41
C THR A 292 -5.80 -6.45 6.77
N ARG A 293 -6.42 -7.08 5.78
CA ARG A 293 -7.54 -8.01 5.98
C ARG A 293 -7.51 -9.12 4.94
N LEU A 294 -7.56 -10.37 5.40
CA LEU A 294 -7.71 -11.52 4.51
C LEU A 294 -9.11 -11.56 3.90
N ILE A 295 -9.18 -11.74 2.58
CA ILE A 295 -10.41 -11.86 1.80
C ILE A 295 -10.37 -13.19 1.04
N TRP A 296 -11.34 -14.06 1.35
CA TRP A 296 -11.56 -15.30 0.61
C TRP A 296 -12.45 -15.03 -0.61
N ARG A 297 -12.06 -15.58 -1.76
CA ARG A 297 -12.75 -15.56 -3.05
C ARG A 297 -12.65 -16.93 -3.73
N GLU A 298 -12.84 -16.97 -5.03
CA GLU A 298 -12.92 -18.19 -5.83
C GLU A 298 -11.58 -18.92 -5.98
N SER A 299 -10.42 -18.27 -5.79
CA SER A 299 -9.11 -18.91 -5.95
C SER A 299 -8.71 -19.83 -4.78
N THR A 300 -9.59 -20.00 -3.80
CA THR A 300 -9.38 -20.90 -2.66
C THR A 300 -10.59 -21.80 -2.46
N GLY A 301 -10.34 -23.06 -2.09
CA GLY A 301 -11.38 -24.05 -1.85
C GLY A 301 -10.89 -25.18 -0.95
N ARG A 302 -11.70 -26.22 -0.76
CA ARG A 302 -11.27 -27.42 -0.04
C ARG A 302 -10.13 -28.11 -0.80
N ALA A 303 -9.17 -28.66 -0.06
CA ALA A 303 -8.09 -29.42 -0.66
C ALA A 303 -8.63 -30.58 -1.51
N PRO A 304 -7.97 -30.88 -2.65
CA PRO A 304 -8.31 -32.05 -3.44
C PRO A 304 -8.16 -33.30 -2.56
N LYS A 305 -9.15 -34.19 -2.61
CA LYS A 305 -9.02 -35.52 -2.02
C LYS A 305 -8.08 -36.30 -2.93
N PHE A 306 -6.83 -36.51 -2.49
CA PHE A 306 -5.99 -37.50 -3.15
C PHE A 306 -6.65 -38.89 -2.92
N PRO A 307 -6.82 -39.69 -3.99
CA PRO A 307 -7.33 -41.05 -3.85
C PRO A 307 -6.38 -41.95 -3.04
#